data_AF-A0A1I0CAC3-F1
#
_entry.id   AF-A0A1I0CAC3-F1
#
_cell.length_a   1.000
_cell.length_b   1.000
_cell.length_c   1.000
_cell.angle_alpha   90.00
_cell.angle_beta   90.00
_cell.angle_gamma   90.00
#
_symmetry.space_group_name_H-M   'P 1'
#
loop_
_entity.id
_entity.type
_entity.pdbx_description
1 polymer ?
#
loop_
_entity_poly.entity_id
_entity_poly.type
_entity_poly.pdbx_seq_one_letter_code
_entity_poly.pdbx_strand_id
1 'polypeptide(L)'
;MTNKLSKFGMWLMIAAAVLTVISAFIPLWRIDLQAPQYPEGLVLLIGGTSGISGDIIPINDLNHYVGMEKIFPENFWEFQALPYILCGFALLFLVSALIRSKKLTYGSFGLFVIFGILSFVDFYYWTYNYGHNLDPSAPIQVPGMAYQPPILGYKKLLNFEAFSWPDTGGYLLVGAGVLVALVVFYELGVFDKLFKKKTKTA
;
A
#
# COMPACT_ATOMS: atom_id res chain seq x y z
N MET A 1 -7.86 -22.38 -28.93
CA MET A 1 -7.00 -21.29 -28.39
C MET A 1 -6.02 -21.91 -27.41
N THR A 2 -4.72 -21.72 -27.60
CA THR A 2 -3.72 -22.29 -26.70
C THR A 2 -3.90 -21.71 -25.31
N ASN A 3 -4.11 -22.57 -24.30
CA ASN A 3 -4.33 -22.18 -22.91
C ASN A 3 -3.05 -21.67 -22.21
N LYS A 4 -2.05 -21.26 -23.00
CA LYS A 4 -0.73 -20.85 -22.54
C LYS A 4 -0.60 -19.34 -22.63
N LEU A 5 -0.01 -18.76 -21.58
CA LEU A 5 0.36 -17.35 -21.50
C LEU A 5 1.34 -16.99 -22.63
N SER A 6 1.22 -15.81 -23.22
CA SER A 6 2.17 -15.31 -24.21
C SER A 6 3.59 -15.16 -23.61
N LYS A 7 4.62 -15.15 -24.46
CA LYS A 7 6.01 -14.90 -24.00
C LYS A 7 6.14 -13.49 -23.41
N PHE A 8 5.43 -12.52 -23.98
CA PHE A 8 5.37 -11.16 -23.45
C PHE A 8 4.76 -11.14 -22.04
N GLY A 9 3.59 -11.77 -21.86
CA GLY A 9 2.95 -11.89 -20.55
C GLY A 9 3.81 -12.61 -19.52
N MET A 10 4.53 -13.65 -19.93
CA MET A 10 5.49 -14.36 -19.07
C MET A 10 6.58 -13.43 -18.52
N TRP A 11 7.23 -12.63 -19.37
CA TRP A 11 8.29 -11.72 -18.92
C TRP A 11 7.76 -10.61 -18.01
N LEU A 12 6.57 -10.07 -18.29
CA LEU A 12 5.95 -9.08 -17.41
C LEU A 12 5.57 -9.67 -16.04
N MET A 13 5.11 -10.93 -15.99
CA MET A 13 4.85 -11.61 -14.72
C MET A 13 6.14 -11.86 -13.91
N ILE A 14 7.26 -12.16 -14.57
CA ILE A 14 8.57 -12.26 -13.90
C ILE A 14 9.00 -10.90 -13.35
N ALA A 15 8.86 -9.83 -14.13
CA ALA A 15 9.15 -8.48 -13.67
C ALA A 15 8.27 -8.09 -12.46
N ALA A 16 6.98 -8.39 -12.51
CA ALA A 16 6.07 -8.18 -11.39
C ALA A 16 6.50 -8.97 -10.14
N ALA A 17 6.93 -10.24 -10.28
CA ALA A 17 7.46 -11.03 -9.17
C ALA A 17 8.68 -10.37 -8.52
N VAL A 18 9.62 -9.84 -9.33
CA VAL A 18 10.81 -9.15 -8.84
C VAL A 18 10.44 -7.84 -8.13
N LEU A 19 9.54 -7.04 -8.69
CA LEU A 19 9.09 -5.81 -8.04
C LEU A 19 8.40 -6.10 -6.70
N THR A 20 7.52 -7.10 -6.65
CA THR A 20 6.83 -7.50 -5.42
C THR A 20 7.80 -8.01 -4.36
N VAL A 21 8.81 -8.82 -4.73
CA VAL A 21 9.77 -9.35 -3.74
C VAL A 21 10.68 -8.25 -3.18
N ILE A 22 11.09 -7.27 -4.00
CA ILE A 22 11.86 -6.11 -3.51
C ILE A 22 10.98 -5.28 -2.55
N SER A 23 9.72 -5.04 -2.92
CA SER A 23 8.76 -4.30 -2.09
C SER A 23 8.54 -4.95 -0.72
N ALA A 24 8.69 -6.27 -0.61
CA ALA A 24 8.51 -7.01 0.64
C ALA A 24 9.48 -6.60 1.75
N PHE A 25 10.66 -6.05 1.40
CA PHE A 25 11.74 -5.81 2.35
C PHE A 25 12.05 -4.33 2.58
N ILE A 26 11.32 -3.40 1.95
CA ILE A 26 11.51 -1.96 2.08
C ILE A 26 10.18 -1.27 2.46
N PRO A 27 10.22 -0.04 3.00
CA PRO A 27 9.01 0.70 3.35
C PRO A 27 8.04 0.81 2.16
N LEU A 28 6.77 0.54 2.42
CA LEU A 28 5.71 0.64 1.43
C LEU A 28 5.01 1.99 1.49
N TRP A 29 4.91 2.56 2.69
CA TRP A 29 4.20 3.80 2.94
C TRP A 29 5.01 4.72 3.83
N ARG A 30 4.79 6.01 3.64
CA ARG A 30 5.46 7.07 4.39
C ARG A 30 4.44 8.11 4.82
N ILE A 31 4.56 8.55 6.06
CA ILE A 31 3.81 9.66 6.62
C ILE A 31 4.81 10.68 7.17
N ASP A 32 4.83 11.86 6.56
CA ASP A 32 5.62 13.00 7.02
C ASP A 32 4.75 13.88 7.91
N LEU A 33 5.28 14.23 9.08
CA LEU A 33 4.63 15.07 10.07
C LEU A 33 5.46 16.32 10.28
N GLN A 34 4.81 17.47 10.36
CA GLN A 34 5.46 18.73 10.70
C GLN A 34 4.71 19.40 11.84
N ALA A 35 5.48 19.85 12.83
CA ALA A 35 4.99 20.48 14.06
C ALA A 35 5.94 21.61 14.47
N PRO A 36 5.46 22.66 15.16
CA PRO A 36 6.34 23.70 15.69
C PRO A 36 7.43 23.17 16.64
N GLN A 37 7.14 22.07 17.34
CA GLN A 37 8.08 21.41 18.26
C GLN A 37 9.20 20.66 17.55
N TYR A 38 8.96 20.22 16.31
CA TYR A 38 9.87 19.44 15.47
C TYR A 38 10.03 20.13 14.11
N PRO A 39 10.72 21.29 14.05
CA PRO A 39 10.87 22.07 12.82
C PRO A 39 11.59 21.32 11.70
N GLU A 40 12.40 20.31 12.04
CA GLU A 40 13.06 19.39 11.12
C GLU A 40 12.10 18.41 10.43
N GLY A 41 10.89 18.26 10.95
CA GLY A 41 9.91 17.28 10.51
C GLY A 41 10.17 15.88 11.08
N LEU A 42 9.13 15.05 11.08
CA LEU A 42 9.18 13.67 11.55
C LEU A 42 8.68 12.74 10.44
N VAL A 43 9.20 11.52 10.41
CA VAL A 43 8.84 10.52 9.40
C VAL A 43 8.40 9.23 10.08
N LEU A 44 7.22 8.75 9.71
CA LEU A 44 6.75 7.40 10.01
C LEU A 44 6.80 6.56 8.74
N LEU A 45 7.47 5.41 8.82
CA LEU A 45 7.60 4.45 7.72
C LEU A 45 6.82 3.20 8.05
N ILE A 46 6.01 2.72 7.10
CA ILE A 46 5.16 1.53 7.24
C ILE A 46 5.56 0.50 6.19
N GLY A 47 5.68 -0.76 6.60
CA GLY A 47 6.10 -1.89 5.79
C GLY A 47 7.59 -2.24 5.95
N GLY A 48 8.09 -3.05 5.02
CA GLY A 48 9.41 -3.66 5.10
C GLY A 48 9.55 -4.65 6.27
N THR A 49 10.79 -4.97 6.64
CA THR A 49 11.08 -5.94 7.70
C THR A 49 10.75 -5.44 9.11
N SER A 50 10.72 -4.12 9.29
CA SER A 50 10.46 -3.48 10.59
C SER A 50 8.97 -3.28 10.88
N GLY A 51 8.12 -3.35 9.85
CA GLY A 51 6.68 -3.14 9.96
C GLY A 51 6.28 -1.69 10.20
N ILE A 52 6.71 -1.09 11.32
CA ILE A 52 6.64 0.35 11.60
C ILE A 52 8.01 0.83 12.07
N SER A 53 8.49 1.94 11.50
CA SER A 53 9.79 2.51 11.83
C SER A 53 9.82 4.03 11.59
N GLY A 54 10.98 4.65 11.83
CA GLY A 54 11.14 6.10 11.78
C GLY A 54 11.08 6.73 13.16
N ASP A 55 10.51 7.93 13.25
CA ASP A 55 10.55 8.80 14.43
C ASP A 55 9.44 8.47 15.45
N ILE A 56 9.30 7.19 15.81
CA ILE A 56 8.16 6.69 16.63
C ILE A 56 8.08 7.40 17.99
N ILE A 57 9.22 7.64 18.64
CA ILE A 57 9.27 8.26 19.97
C ILE A 57 8.71 9.69 19.94
N PRO A 58 9.26 10.63 19.14
CA PRO A 58 8.72 11.99 19.08
C PRO A 58 7.29 12.05 18.52
N ILE A 59 6.90 11.12 17.63
CA ILE A 59 5.50 11.00 17.18
C ILE A 59 4.58 10.61 18.35
N ASN A 60 4.99 9.68 19.21
CA ASN A 60 4.23 9.31 20.39
C ASN A 60 4.12 10.46 21.40
N ASP A 61 5.15 11.30 21.50
CA ASP A 61 5.10 12.53 22.30
C ASP A 61 4.08 13.52 21.72
N LEU A 62 4.02 13.67 20.38
CA LEU A 62 2.98 14.47 19.73
C LEU A 62 1.58 13.90 19.97
N ASN A 63 1.40 12.58 19.82
CA ASN A 63 0.13 11.91 20.03
C ASN A 63 -0.44 12.18 21.42
N HIS A 64 0.42 12.17 22.45
CA HIS A 64 0.04 12.48 23.81
C HIS A 64 -0.60 13.88 23.95
N TYR A 65 -0.13 14.89 23.21
CA TYR A 65 -0.69 16.24 23.29
C TYR A 65 -2.09 16.35 22.69
N VAL A 66 -2.37 15.61 21.62
CA VAL A 66 -3.66 15.64 20.90
C VAL A 66 -4.61 14.50 21.30
N GLY A 67 -4.21 13.68 22.26
CA GLY A 67 -5.01 12.57 22.79
C GLY A 67 -5.03 11.32 21.92
N MET A 68 -4.16 11.22 20.92
CA MET A 68 -4.02 10.00 20.13
C MET A 68 -3.32 8.89 20.92
N GLU A 69 -3.67 7.63 20.63
CA GLU A 69 -2.99 6.49 21.22
C GLU A 69 -1.49 6.45 20.84
N LYS A 70 -0.69 5.83 21.70
CA LYS A 70 0.72 5.57 21.39
C LYS A 70 0.83 4.44 20.37
N ILE A 71 1.66 4.66 19.36
CA ILE A 71 2.07 3.68 18.38
C ILE A 71 3.08 2.73 19.03
N PHE A 72 2.68 1.49 19.21
CA PHE A 72 3.55 0.37 19.55
C PHE A 72 3.67 -0.54 18.34
N PRO A 73 4.85 -0.64 17.68
CA PRO A 73 5.04 -1.47 16.49
C PRO A 73 4.58 -2.94 16.67
N GLU A 74 4.62 -3.44 17.90
CA GLU A 74 4.21 -4.79 18.26
C GLU A 74 2.69 -5.03 18.09
N ASN A 75 1.87 -3.97 18.12
CA ASN A 75 0.43 -4.07 17.92
C ASN A 75 0.03 -4.33 16.46
N PHE A 76 0.96 -4.15 15.52
CA PHE A 76 0.71 -4.25 14.08
C PHE A 76 1.29 -5.55 13.51
N TRP A 77 0.74 -6.68 13.97
CA TRP A 77 1.16 -8.00 13.52
C TRP A 77 0.99 -8.19 12.01
N GLU A 78 0.04 -7.48 11.39
CA GLU A 78 -0.20 -7.48 9.95
C GLU A 78 1.05 -7.06 9.18
N PHE A 79 1.78 -6.06 9.68
CA PHE A 79 3.01 -5.59 9.06
C PHE A 79 4.19 -6.53 9.30
N GLN A 80 4.16 -7.36 10.36
CA GLN A 80 5.13 -8.43 10.55
C GLN A 80 4.87 -9.61 9.58
N ALA A 81 3.61 -9.88 9.26
CA ALA A 81 3.22 -10.90 8.28
C ALA A 81 3.44 -10.44 6.82
N LEU A 82 3.44 -9.13 6.58
CA LEU A 82 3.44 -8.52 5.25
C LEU A 82 4.59 -8.96 4.33
N PRO A 83 5.87 -9.02 4.77
CA PRO A 83 6.96 -9.50 3.92
C PRO A 83 6.73 -10.93 3.42
N TYR A 84 6.17 -11.81 4.26
CA TYR A 84 5.88 -13.19 3.90
C TYR A 84 4.72 -13.28 2.89
N ILE A 85 3.67 -12.48 3.08
CA ILE A 85 2.54 -12.39 2.16
C ILE A 85 3.01 -11.92 0.78
N LEU A 86 3.83 -10.86 0.74
CA LEU A 86 4.39 -10.32 -0.51
C LEU A 86 5.34 -11.31 -1.18
N CYS A 87 6.18 -12.03 -0.42
CA CYS A 87 6.97 -13.14 -0.97
C CYS A 87 6.08 -14.25 -1.57
N GLY A 88 4.94 -14.55 -0.92
CA GLY A 88 3.95 -15.49 -1.43
C GLY A 88 3.36 -15.05 -2.78
N PHE A 89 3.02 -13.77 -2.92
CA PHE A 89 2.57 -13.20 -4.21
C PHE A 89 3.68 -13.22 -5.27
N ALA A 90 4.90 -12.85 -4.91
CA ALA A 90 6.05 -12.91 -5.82
C ALA A 90 6.25 -14.34 -6.35
N LEU A 91 6.21 -15.35 -5.47
CA LEU A 91 6.28 -16.75 -5.86
C LEU A 91 5.10 -17.14 -6.77
N LEU A 92 3.88 -16.73 -6.43
CA LEU A 92 2.70 -17.02 -7.22
C LEU A 92 2.79 -16.41 -8.64
N PHE A 93 3.29 -15.19 -8.76
CA PHE A 93 3.53 -14.54 -10.05
C PHE A 93 4.62 -15.27 -10.86
N LEU A 94 5.72 -15.65 -10.20
CA LEU A 94 6.81 -16.39 -10.82
C LEU A 94 6.34 -17.76 -11.33
N VAL A 95 5.62 -18.53 -10.51
CA VAL A 95 5.06 -19.85 -10.89
C VAL A 95 4.07 -19.70 -12.05
N SER A 96 3.20 -18.68 -12.01
CA SER A 96 2.27 -18.38 -13.10
C SER A 96 3.00 -18.12 -14.42
N ALA A 97 4.13 -17.40 -14.35
CA ALA A 97 4.99 -17.11 -15.50
C ALA A 97 5.66 -18.36 -16.04
N LEU A 98 6.36 -19.14 -15.20
CA LEU A 98 7.16 -20.30 -15.61
C LEU A 98 6.30 -21.41 -16.22
N ILE A 99 5.14 -21.69 -15.62
CA ILE A 99 4.18 -22.67 -16.16
C ILE A 99 3.38 -22.09 -17.33
N ARG A 100 3.44 -20.77 -17.53
CA ARG A 100 2.69 -20.00 -18.55
C ARG A 100 1.19 -20.30 -18.46
N SER A 101 0.64 -20.32 -17.25
CA SER A 101 -0.77 -20.65 -17.01
C SER A 101 -1.63 -19.39 -16.95
N LYS A 102 -2.59 -19.25 -17.88
CA LYS A 102 -3.56 -18.15 -17.86
C LYS A 102 -4.46 -18.19 -16.61
N LYS A 103 -4.90 -19.39 -16.22
CA LYS A 103 -5.75 -19.58 -15.02
C LYS A 103 -5.04 -19.09 -13.75
N LEU A 104 -3.76 -19.44 -13.57
CA LEU A 104 -2.98 -18.97 -12.42
C LEU A 104 -2.72 -17.46 -12.49
N THR A 105 -2.46 -16.93 -13.68
CA THR A 105 -2.29 -15.48 -13.88
C THR A 105 -3.55 -14.70 -13.48
N TYR A 106 -4.74 -15.16 -13.90
CA TYR A 106 -6.00 -14.50 -13.54
C TYR A 106 -6.34 -14.66 -12.06
N GLY A 107 -6.12 -15.86 -11.50
CA GLY A 107 -6.34 -16.11 -10.08
C GLY A 107 -5.41 -15.27 -9.19
N SER A 108 -4.12 -15.21 -9.53
CA SER A 108 -3.14 -14.40 -8.81
C SER A 108 -3.41 -12.90 -8.89
N PHE A 109 -3.85 -12.40 -10.04
CA PHE A 109 -4.32 -11.03 -10.17
C PHE A 109 -5.53 -10.74 -9.26
N GLY A 110 -6.55 -11.60 -9.29
CA GLY A 110 -7.73 -11.45 -8.45
C GLY A 110 -7.40 -11.43 -6.96
N LEU A 111 -6.53 -12.36 -6.52
CA LEU A 111 -6.04 -12.39 -5.14
C LEU A 111 -5.25 -11.14 -4.78
N PHE A 112 -4.41 -10.63 -5.69
CA PHE A 112 -3.59 -9.43 -5.46
C PHE A 112 -4.46 -8.17 -5.32
N VAL A 113 -5.51 -8.05 -6.14
CA VAL A 113 -6.49 -6.95 -6.03
C VAL A 113 -7.24 -7.02 -4.70
N ILE A 114 -7.72 -8.21 -4.30
CA ILE A 114 -8.40 -8.40 -3.01
C ILE A 114 -7.46 -8.02 -1.87
N PHE A 115 -6.21 -8.48 -1.90
CA PHE A 115 -5.20 -8.13 -0.92
C PHE A 115 -5.01 -6.62 -0.83
N GLY A 116 -4.83 -5.91 -1.95
CA GLY A 116 -4.69 -4.46 -1.96
C GLY A 116 -5.89 -3.74 -1.34
N ILE A 117 -7.12 -4.16 -1.66
CA ILE A 117 -8.34 -3.61 -1.06
C ILE A 117 -8.35 -3.83 0.46
N LEU A 118 -8.07 -5.05 0.92
CA LEU A 118 -8.04 -5.37 2.34
C LEU A 118 -6.97 -4.56 3.09
N SER A 119 -5.79 -4.36 2.49
CA SER A 119 -4.73 -3.53 3.08
C SER A 119 -5.17 -2.07 3.26
N PHE A 120 -5.92 -1.50 2.30
CA PHE A 120 -6.44 -0.13 2.46
C PHE A 120 -7.61 -0.05 3.44
N VAL A 121 -8.43 -1.09 3.55
CA VAL A 121 -9.48 -1.16 4.58
C VAL A 121 -8.86 -1.21 5.98
N ASP A 122 -7.82 -2.03 6.15
CA ASP A 122 -7.06 -2.11 7.40
C ASP A 122 -6.39 -0.77 7.75
N PHE A 123 -5.75 -0.12 6.77
CA PHE A 123 -5.15 1.19 6.99
C PHE A 123 -6.20 2.27 7.32
N TYR A 124 -7.39 2.21 6.70
CA TYR A 124 -8.52 3.07 7.07
C TYR A 124 -8.95 2.83 8.51
N TYR A 125 -9.07 1.56 8.92
CA TYR A 125 -9.47 1.20 10.28
C TYR A 125 -8.51 1.79 11.32
N TRP A 126 -7.19 1.62 11.14
CA TRP A 126 -6.18 2.16 12.05
C TRP A 126 -6.22 3.69 12.13
N THR A 127 -6.23 4.37 10.99
CA THR A 127 -6.28 5.85 10.97
C THR A 127 -7.59 6.37 11.57
N TYR A 128 -8.71 5.69 11.34
CA TYR A 128 -9.99 6.05 11.94
C TYR A 128 -9.95 5.86 13.45
N ASN A 129 -9.47 4.71 13.95
CA ASN A 129 -9.38 4.40 15.37
C ASN A 129 -8.52 5.43 16.11
N TYR A 130 -7.31 5.69 15.62
CA TYR A 130 -6.40 6.70 16.19
C TYR A 130 -7.00 8.10 16.12
N GLY A 131 -7.79 8.40 15.09
CA GLY A 131 -8.34 9.72 14.88
C GLY A 131 -9.65 10.03 15.61
N HIS A 132 -10.41 9.03 16.06
CA HIS A 132 -11.74 9.23 16.64
C HIS A 132 -11.85 8.77 18.10
N ASN A 133 -10.84 8.06 18.61
CA ASN A 133 -10.76 7.65 20.01
C ASN A 133 -9.73 8.49 20.75
N LEU A 134 -9.94 9.81 20.75
CA LEU A 134 -9.04 10.76 21.40
C LEU A 134 -9.31 10.83 22.90
N ASP A 135 -8.24 10.88 23.71
CA ASP A 135 -8.33 11.10 25.15
C ASP A 135 -8.92 12.49 25.45
N PRO A 136 -10.11 12.58 26.09
CA PRO A 136 -10.73 13.87 26.41
C PRO A 136 -9.96 14.66 27.47
N SER A 137 -9.00 14.04 28.17
CA SER A 137 -8.11 14.71 29.12
C SER A 137 -6.83 15.25 28.48
N ALA A 138 -6.66 15.10 27.16
CA ALA A 138 -5.46 15.56 26.46
C ALA A 138 -5.22 17.07 26.60
N PRO A 139 -3.95 17.51 26.64
CA PRO A 139 -3.61 18.93 26.75
C PRO A 139 -4.21 19.81 25.63
N ILE A 140 -4.31 19.28 24.42
CA ILE A 140 -4.86 19.97 23.24
C ILE A 140 -6.13 19.24 22.80
N GLN A 141 -7.26 19.93 22.91
CA GLN A 141 -8.55 19.40 22.46
C GLN A 141 -8.74 19.67 20.96
N VAL A 142 -8.95 18.59 20.21
CA VAL A 142 -9.18 18.65 18.77
C VAL A 142 -10.56 19.22 18.48
N PRO A 143 -10.72 20.23 17.58
CA PRO A 143 -12.04 20.73 17.18
C PRO A 143 -12.92 19.61 16.63
N GLY A 144 -14.11 19.43 17.20
CA GLY A 144 -15.01 18.33 16.85
C GLY A 144 -14.59 16.96 17.39
N MET A 145 -13.58 16.91 18.28
CA MET A 145 -13.08 15.72 18.97
C MET A 145 -12.63 14.58 18.05
N ALA A 146 -12.30 14.88 16.79
CA ALA A 146 -11.81 13.88 15.84
C ALA A 146 -10.82 14.48 14.83
N TYR A 147 -9.75 13.74 14.58
CA TYR A 147 -8.80 13.99 13.51
C TYR A 147 -8.24 12.67 12.97
N GLN A 148 -8.84 12.17 11.88
CA GLN A 148 -8.27 11.03 11.15
C GLN A 148 -7.03 11.46 10.36
N PRO A 149 -5.84 10.85 10.58
CA PRO A 149 -4.67 11.05 9.73
C PRO A 149 -4.99 10.73 8.24
N PRO A 150 -4.39 11.44 7.28
CA PRO A 150 -4.66 11.18 5.88
C PRO A 150 -4.16 9.79 5.47
N ILE A 151 -5.02 9.01 4.81
CA ILE A 151 -4.61 7.75 4.17
C ILE A 151 -3.75 8.05 2.94
N LEU A 152 -4.10 9.11 2.21
CA LEU A 152 -3.35 9.60 1.06
C LEU A 152 -3.51 11.12 0.97
N GLY A 153 -2.42 11.82 0.68
CA GLY A 153 -2.40 13.27 0.51
C GLY A 153 -2.10 14.03 1.80
N TYR A 154 -2.58 15.26 1.89
CA TYR A 154 -2.27 16.22 2.94
C TYR A 154 -3.46 16.47 3.86
N LYS A 155 -3.18 16.65 5.15
CA LYS A 155 -4.16 17.16 6.12
C LYS A 155 -3.47 18.00 7.17
N LYS A 156 -4.13 19.09 7.58
CA LYS A 156 -3.69 19.99 8.64
C LYS A 156 -4.65 19.92 9.82
N LEU A 157 -4.10 19.85 11.03
CA LEU A 157 -4.81 19.99 12.29
C LEU A 157 -4.08 21.05 13.13
N LEU A 158 -4.72 22.20 13.35
CA LEU A 158 -4.09 23.32 14.07
C LEU A 158 -2.74 23.69 13.44
N ASN A 159 -1.63 23.54 14.17
CA ASN A 159 -0.28 23.75 13.69
C ASN A 159 0.45 22.45 13.30
N PHE A 160 -0.25 21.31 13.33
CA PHE A 160 0.26 20.02 12.90
C PHE A 160 -0.12 19.75 11.45
N GLU A 161 0.84 19.36 10.66
CA GLU A 161 0.69 19.03 9.25
C GLU A 161 1.09 17.59 9.04
N ALA A 162 0.26 16.83 8.32
CA ALA A 162 0.51 15.44 7.99
C ALA A 162 0.38 15.24 6.49
N PHE A 163 1.37 14.59 5.90
CA PHE A 163 1.33 14.15 4.53
C PHE A 163 1.56 12.65 4.45
N SER A 164 0.77 11.97 3.63
CA SER A 164 0.76 10.50 3.54
C SER A 164 0.82 10.05 2.09
N TRP A 165 1.77 9.19 1.75
CA TRP A 165 1.98 8.72 0.38
C TRP A 165 2.74 7.39 0.32
N PRO A 166 2.67 6.66 -0.82
CA PRO A 166 3.51 5.50 -1.04
C PRO A 166 5.00 5.87 -0.94
N ASP A 167 5.78 5.05 -0.25
CA ASP A 167 7.25 5.09 -0.35
C ASP A 167 7.69 4.21 -1.54
N THR A 168 8.99 4.08 -1.75
CA THR A 168 9.67 3.28 -2.76
C THR A 168 9.04 1.90 -2.94
N GLY A 169 8.85 1.14 -1.86
CA GLY A 169 8.23 -0.19 -1.92
C GLY A 169 6.77 -0.13 -2.37
N GLY A 170 6.03 0.91 -1.98
CA GLY A 170 4.65 1.11 -2.40
C GLY A 170 4.56 1.38 -3.90
N TYR A 171 5.44 2.22 -4.43
CA TYR A 171 5.51 2.48 -5.88
C TYR A 171 5.89 1.23 -6.67
N LEU A 172 6.86 0.43 -6.19
CA LEU A 172 7.22 -0.83 -6.84
C LEU A 172 6.05 -1.83 -6.81
N LEU A 173 5.32 -1.91 -5.70
CA LEU A 173 4.16 -2.79 -5.56
C LEU A 173 2.99 -2.37 -6.45
N VAL A 174 2.71 -1.07 -6.57
CA VAL A 174 1.75 -0.53 -7.55
C VAL A 174 2.20 -0.86 -8.98
N GLY A 175 3.49 -0.69 -9.28
CA GLY A 175 4.08 -1.09 -10.56
C GLY A 175 3.85 -2.56 -10.86
N ALA A 176 4.08 -3.46 -9.90
CA ALA A 176 3.80 -4.89 -10.05
C ALA A 176 2.32 -5.15 -10.35
N GLY A 177 1.41 -4.50 -9.62
CA GLY A 177 -0.03 -4.59 -9.87
C GLY A 177 -0.44 -4.15 -11.28
N VAL A 178 0.13 -3.04 -11.76
CA VAL A 178 -0.09 -2.54 -13.13
C VAL A 178 0.43 -3.55 -14.16
N LEU A 179 1.63 -4.12 -13.97
CA LEU A 179 2.18 -5.13 -14.88
C LEU A 179 1.27 -6.36 -14.97
N VAL A 180 0.82 -6.90 -13.83
CA VAL A 180 -0.09 -8.06 -13.82
C VAL A 180 -1.42 -7.71 -14.48
N ALA A 181 -1.99 -6.54 -14.20
CA ALA A 181 -3.23 -6.08 -14.85
C ALA A 181 -3.08 -5.97 -16.38
N LEU A 182 -1.97 -5.42 -16.85
CA LEU A 182 -1.66 -5.33 -18.28
C LEU A 182 -1.60 -6.71 -18.93
N VAL A 183 -0.96 -7.69 -18.29
CA VAL A 183 -0.94 -9.07 -18.77
C VAL A 183 -2.35 -9.64 -18.87
N VAL A 184 -3.16 -9.50 -17.82
CA VAL A 184 -4.54 -10.00 -17.80
C VAL A 184 -5.38 -9.39 -18.92
N PHE A 185 -5.36 -8.06 -19.07
CA PHE A 185 -6.14 -7.38 -20.11
C PHE A 185 -5.66 -7.69 -21.52
N TYR A 186 -4.35 -7.86 -21.71
CA TYR A 186 -3.78 -8.31 -22.97
C TYR A 186 -4.26 -9.72 -23.33
N GLU A 187 -4.19 -10.66 -22.38
CA GLU A 187 -4.57 -12.06 -22.61
C GLU A 187 -6.07 -12.29 -22.76
N LEU A 188 -6.90 -11.37 -22.26
CA LEU A 188 -8.34 -11.31 -22.49
C LEU A 188 -8.73 -10.66 -23.84
N GLY A 189 -7.76 -10.12 -24.58
CA GLY A 189 -7.99 -9.44 -25.87
C GLY A 189 -8.77 -8.13 -25.74
N VAL A 190 -8.67 -7.45 -24.59
CA VAL A 190 -9.38 -6.18 -24.33
C VAL A 190 -8.89 -5.09 -25.28
N PHE A 191 -7.58 -5.04 -25.54
CA PHE A 191 -6.98 -4.05 -26.44
C PHE A 191 -7.44 -4.21 -27.89
N ASP A 192 -7.50 -5.44 -28.41
CA ASP A 192 -7.99 -5.70 -29.78
C ASP A 192 -9.45 -5.25 -29.97
N LYS A 193 -10.28 -5.43 -28.94
CA LYS A 193 -11.68 -4.98 -28.94
C LYS A 193 -11.80 -3.47 -28.90
N LEU A 194 -10.95 -2.79 -28.11
CA LEU A 194 -10.93 -1.33 -28.01
C LEU A 194 -10.49 -0.67 -29.33
N PHE A 195 -9.41 -1.15 -29.94
CA PHE A 195 -8.87 -0.56 -31.17
C PHE A 195 -9.72 -0.87 -32.42
N LYS A 196 -10.33 -2.06 -32.53
CA LYS A 196 -11.29 -2.36 -33.61
C LYS A 196 -12.59 -1.55 -33.51
N LYS A 197 -13.00 -1.13 -32.32
CA LYS A 197 -14.22 -0.32 -32.13
C LYS A 197 -14.05 1.11 -32.65
N LYS A 198 -12.85 1.69 -32.49
CA LYS A 198 -12.50 3.02 -33.04
C LYS A 198 -12.53 3.07 -34.58
N THR A 199 -12.19 1.98 -35.27
CA THR A 199 -12.16 1.94 -36.74
C THR A 199 -13.53 1.75 -37.38
N LYS A 200 -14.54 1.29 -36.63
CA LYS A 200 -15.92 1.10 -37.12
C LYS A 200 -16.83 2.31 -36.88
N THR A 201 -16.32 3.36 -36.22
CA THR A 201 -17.08 4.57 -35.88
C THR A 201 -16.50 5.84 -36.52
N ALA A 202 -15.58 5.69 -37.47
CA ALA A 202 -15.05 6.76 -38.32
C ALA A 202 -15.53 6.57 -39.76
#